data_AF-A0A2E3FF96-F1
#
_entry.id   AF-A0A2E3FF96-F1
#
_cell.length_a   1.000
_cell.length_b   1.000
_cell.length_c   1.000
_cell.angle_alpha   90.00
_cell.angle_beta   90.00
_cell.angle_gamma   90.00
#
_symmetry.space_group_name_H-M   'P 1'
#
loop_
_entity.id
_entity.type
_entity.pdbx_description
1 polymer ?
#
loop_
_entity_poly.entity_id
_entity_poly.type
_entity_poly.pdbx_seq_one_letter_code
_entity_poly.pdbx_strand_id
1 'polypeptide(L)'
;MQHTLKSAVTFSGVGLHSGKPARMTVRPASADYGIWFKRTDVLYADALIPARWDAVNQSPLCTRLENAAGITVSTVEHVMAALAGCGIHNALIELDGPEVPILDGSSAPFVRAILLKGLTAQNARVRAIEVLKPIDVRKGEAWARLEPGHDLTMDFHIDFEDAAIGVQDKSLRLANGSFVRELCDSRTFCRKADVDYMHANGLALGGTLENAVVVEGDQILSPGGLRHVDEPVRHKMLDALGDLYLAGAPILGHYTGFRAGHALTNDLLRALFADPAAFRMVECDAGKVARLPGGGAHVNEMPAVA
;
A
#
# COMPACT_ATOMS: atom_id res chain seq x y z
N MET A 1 11.55 17.67 6.43
CA MET A 1 12.28 16.78 7.36
C MET A 1 11.65 15.40 7.27
N GLN A 2 12.41 14.34 7.52
CA GLN A 2 11.85 13.00 7.67
C GLN A 2 10.93 12.94 8.89
N HIS A 3 9.98 12.02 8.87
CA HIS A 3 9.05 11.78 9.98
C HIS A 3 9.04 10.31 10.38
N THR A 4 8.85 10.11 11.67
CA THR A 4 8.52 8.83 12.31
C THR A 4 7.24 9.01 13.14
N LEU A 5 6.66 7.95 13.68
CA LEU A 5 5.58 8.05 14.65
C LEU A 5 6.08 8.73 15.94
N LYS A 6 5.20 9.46 16.63
CA LYS A 6 5.47 10.04 17.95
C LYS A 6 5.54 8.98 19.06
N SER A 7 4.69 7.96 18.96
CA SER A 7 4.66 6.82 19.87
C SER A 7 4.11 5.59 19.14
N ALA A 8 4.37 4.40 19.68
CA ALA A 8 3.93 3.16 19.05
C ALA A 8 2.39 3.06 18.98
N VAL A 9 1.92 2.39 17.93
CA VAL A 9 0.50 2.04 17.73
C VAL A 9 0.37 0.55 17.47
N THR A 10 -0.64 -0.09 18.05
CA THR A 10 -0.90 -1.52 17.91
C THR A 10 -2.25 -1.75 17.26
N PHE A 11 -2.30 -2.71 16.36
CA PHE A 11 -3.48 -3.22 15.69
C PHE A 11 -3.61 -4.71 15.98
N SER A 12 -4.84 -5.16 16.23
CA SER A 12 -5.17 -6.57 16.40
C SER A 12 -6.31 -6.90 15.46
N GLY A 13 -6.24 -8.06 14.80
CA GLY A 13 -7.27 -8.53 13.89
C GLY A 13 -6.97 -9.94 13.43
N VAL A 14 -7.33 -10.24 12.19
CA VAL A 14 -7.05 -11.51 11.52
C VAL A 14 -6.27 -11.27 10.23
N GLY A 15 -5.42 -12.20 9.83
CA GLY A 15 -4.85 -12.20 8.49
C GLY A 15 -5.91 -12.56 7.44
N LEU A 16 -5.95 -11.85 6.31
CA LEU A 16 -6.93 -12.08 5.24
C LEU A 16 -6.84 -13.49 4.68
N HIS A 17 -5.64 -13.93 4.36
CA HIS A 17 -5.41 -15.21 3.70
C HIS A 17 -5.30 -16.36 4.69
N SER A 18 -4.58 -16.17 5.79
CA SER A 18 -4.37 -17.23 6.78
C SER A 18 -5.57 -17.47 7.69
N GLY A 19 -6.44 -16.47 7.89
CA GLY A 19 -7.53 -16.51 8.86
C GLY A 19 -7.06 -16.58 10.33
N LYS A 20 -5.76 -16.45 10.58
CA LYS A 20 -5.18 -16.53 11.93
C LYS A 20 -5.23 -15.18 12.63
N PRO A 21 -5.33 -15.15 13.97
CA PRO A 21 -5.12 -13.92 14.74
C PRO A 21 -3.77 -13.29 14.38
N ALA A 22 -3.77 -11.97 14.21
CA ALA A 22 -2.57 -11.20 13.89
C ALA A 22 -2.54 -9.93 14.75
N ARG A 23 -1.39 -9.67 15.37
CA ARG A 23 -1.09 -8.45 16.12
C ARG A 23 0.10 -7.76 15.50
N MET A 24 -0.10 -6.52 15.07
CA MET A 24 0.93 -5.67 14.49
C MET A 24 1.17 -4.45 15.37
N THR A 25 2.43 -4.09 15.61
CA THR A 25 2.81 -2.84 16.29
C THR A 25 3.75 -2.03 15.42
N VAL A 26 3.34 -0.81 15.06
CA VAL A 26 4.19 0.15 14.33
C VAL A 26 4.90 1.01 15.36
N ARG A 27 6.23 0.97 15.38
CA ARG A 27 7.08 1.69 16.33
C ARG A 27 7.85 2.83 15.65
N PRO A 28 8.15 3.90 16.41
CA PRO A 28 9.09 4.91 15.95
C PRO A 28 10.46 4.29 15.66
N ALA A 29 11.16 4.81 14.65
CA ALA A 29 12.54 4.43 14.32
C ALA A 29 13.43 5.66 14.10
N SER A 30 14.74 5.48 14.08
CA SER A 30 15.71 6.57 13.88
C SER A 30 15.62 7.18 12.48
N ALA A 31 16.26 8.33 12.26
CA ALA A 31 16.37 8.91 10.93
C ALA A 31 17.12 7.93 9.99
N ASP A 32 16.76 7.95 8.71
CA ASP A 32 17.34 7.09 7.66
C ASP A 32 17.22 5.57 7.92
N TYR A 33 16.35 5.17 8.86
CA TYR A 33 16.07 3.76 9.15
C TYR A 33 15.30 3.08 8.02
N GLY A 34 14.42 3.83 7.33
CA GLY A 34 13.46 3.29 6.38
C GLY A 34 12.33 2.53 7.06
N ILE A 35 11.65 1.68 6.31
CA ILE A 35 10.57 0.82 6.83
C ILE A 35 11.06 -0.62 6.91
N TRP A 36 10.94 -1.22 8.09
CA TRP A 36 11.32 -2.61 8.33
C TRP A 36 10.19 -3.36 9.01
N PHE A 37 10.00 -4.60 8.61
CA PHE A 37 9.16 -5.57 9.29
C PHE A 37 10.02 -6.46 10.21
N LYS A 38 9.45 -6.88 11.34
CA LYS A 38 10.07 -7.81 12.28
C LYS A 38 9.08 -8.87 12.73
N ARG A 39 9.40 -10.14 12.51
CA ARG A 39 8.63 -11.29 13.01
C ARG A 39 9.03 -11.62 14.46
N THR A 40 8.25 -11.19 15.44
CA THR A 40 8.58 -11.38 16.87
C THR A 40 8.44 -12.83 17.33
N ASP A 41 7.72 -13.66 16.57
CA ASP A 41 7.58 -15.09 16.77
C ASP A 41 8.76 -15.92 16.23
N VAL A 42 9.67 -15.31 15.46
CA VAL A 42 10.88 -15.96 14.94
C VAL A 42 12.05 -15.74 15.91
N LEU A 43 12.51 -16.81 16.57
CA LEU A 43 13.51 -16.75 17.63
C LEU A 43 14.93 -17.18 17.22
N TYR A 44 15.05 -18.01 16.19
CA TYR A 44 16.30 -18.70 15.83
C TYR A 44 16.81 -18.39 14.41
N ALA A 45 16.29 -17.33 13.79
CA ALA A 45 16.69 -16.84 12.46
C ALA A 45 16.64 -15.31 12.44
N ASP A 46 17.14 -14.69 11.36
CA ASP A 46 16.96 -13.26 11.15
C ASP A 46 15.47 -12.94 10.95
N ALA A 47 14.89 -12.26 11.93
CA ALA A 47 13.49 -11.89 11.95
C ALA A 47 13.18 -10.58 11.22
N LEU A 48 14.21 -9.84 10.78
CA LEU A 48 14.07 -8.55 10.12
C LEU A 48 13.92 -8.72 8.61
N ILE A 49 12.94 -8.02 8.04
CA ILE A 49 12.62 -8.06 6.62
C ILE A 49 12.50 -6.61 6.13
N PRO A 50 13.33 -6.17 5.17
CA PRO A 50 13.26 -4.81 4.66
C PRO A 50 12.00 -4.63 3.80
N ALA A 51 11.28 -3.51 3.97
CA ALA A 51 10.18 -3.15 3.09
C ALA A 51 10.71 -2.51 1.81
N ARG A 52 11.30 -3.35 0.94
CA ARG A 52 11.93 -2.92 -0.31
C ARG A 52 11.51 -3.77 -1.49
N TRP A 53 11.50 -3.16 -2.67
CA TRP A 53 11.14 -3.76 -3.95
C TRP A 53 11.91 -5.04 -4.27
N ASP A 54 13.18 -5.13 -3.86
CA ASP A 54 14.06 -6.27 -4.11
C ASP A 54 13.82 -7.43 -3.14
N ALA A 55 13.20 -7.17 -2.00
CA ALA A 55 12.75 -8.18 -1.04
C ALA A 55 11.33 -8.72 -1.34
N VAL A 56 10.66 -8.20 -2.38
CA VAL A 56 9.33 -8.71 -2.77
C VAL A 56 9.46 -10.09 -3.39
N ASN A 57 8.85 -11.08 -2.73
CA ASN A 57 8.56 -12.40 -3.30
C ASN A 57 7.14 -12.35 -3.89
N GLN A 58 7.05 -12.25 -5.21
CA GLN A 58 5.78 -12.05 -5.91
C GLN A 58 4.77 -13.15 -5.57
N SER A 59 3.60 -12.74 -5.09
CA SER A 59 2.47 -13.60 -4.78
C SER A 59 1.27 -13.18 -5.63
N PRO A 60 0.39 -14.10 -6.07
CA PRO A 60 -0.78 -13.76 -6.87
C PRO A 60 -1.80 -12.88 -6.14
N LEU A 61 -1.86 -12.93 -4.80
CA LEU A 61 -2.97 -12.38 -4.02
C LEU A 61 -2.65 -11.10 -3.24
N CYS A 62 -1.38 -10.81 -2.99
CA CYS A 62 -0.94 -9.70 -2.14
C CYS A 62 0.54 -9.43 -2.36
N THR A 63 1.06 -8.35 -1.77
CA THR A 63 2.49 -8.12 -1.70
C THR A 63 3.09 -8.86 -0.52
N ARG A 64 4.02 -9.77 -0.82
CA ARG A 64 4.78 -10.55 0.15
C ARG A 64 6.25 -10.16 0.11
N LEU A 65 6.82 -9.92 1.28
CA LEU A 65 8.24 -9.70 1.48
C LEU A 65 8.91 -10.96 2.01
N GLU A 66 10.16 -11.17 1.63
CA GLU A 66 11.01 -12.27 2.08
C GLU A 66 12.44 -11.78 2.29
N ASN A 67 13.05 -12.16 3.41
CA ASN A 67 14.47 -11.89 3.65
C ASN A 67 15.37 -13.06 3.18
N ALA A 68 16.69 -12.87 3.24
CA ALA A 68 17.66 -13.90 2.84
C ALA A 68 17.61 -15.18 3.69
N ALA A 69 16.96 -15.15 4.87
CA ALA A 69 16.74 -16.32 5.72
C ALA A 69 15.43 -17.06 5.40
N GLY A 70 14.68 -16.65 4.36
CA GLY A 70 13.41 -17.25 3.97
C GLY A 70 12.23 -16.87 4.86
N ILE A 71 12.39 -15.87 5.74
CA ILE A 71 11.31 -15.40 6.61
C ILE A 71 10.45 -14.40 5.84
N THR A 72 9.13 -14.62 5.88
CA THR A 72 8.17 -13.83 5.09
C THR A 72 7.19 -13.03 5.93
N VAL A 73 6.72 -11.92 5.36
CA VAL A 73 5.52 -11.17 5.79
C VAL A 73 4.65 -10.89 4.56
N SER A 74 3.35 -11.18 4.64
CA SER A 74 2.38 -10.97 3.55
C SER A 74 1.40 -9.84 3.86
N THR A 75 0.73 -9.34 2.81
CA THR A 75 -0.37 -8.37 2.89
C THR A 75 0.12 -7.00 3.40
N VAL A 76 1.30 -6.58 2.95
CA VAL A 76 1.96 -5.34 3.43
C VAL A 76 1.43 -4.08 2.75
N GLU A 77 0.78 -4.22 1.60
CA GLU A 77 0.35 -3.14 0.71
C GLU A 77 -0.49 -2.06 1.40
N HIS A 78 -1.47 -2.42 2.23
CA HIS A 78 -2.36 -1.44 2.87
C HIS A 78 -1.67 -0.66 3.98
N VAL A 79 -0.87 -1.34 4.81
CA VAL A 79 -0.09 -0.62 5.84
C VAL A 79 0.99 0.24 5.19
N MET A 80 1.62 -0.21 4.10
CA MET A 80 2.58 0.59 3.35
C MET A 80 1.92 1.83 2.72
N ALA A 81 0.71 1.69 2.15
CA ALA A 81 -0.06 2.81 1.63
C ALA A 81 -0.42 3.82 2.73
N ALA A 82 -0.83 3.34 3.91
CA ALA A 82 -1.09 4.19 5.07
C ALA A 82 0.16 4.95 5.55
N LEU A 83 1.32 4.29 5.57
CA LEU A 83 2.60 4.94 5.95
C LEU A 83 3.01 6.01 4.93
N ALA A 84 2.92 5.71 3.64
CA ALA A 84 3.17 6.67 2.56
C ALA A 84 2.20 7.85 2.64
N GLY A 85 0.90 7.56 2.75
CA GLY A 85 -0.18 8.53 2.80
C GLY A 85 -0.24 9.40 4.06
N CYS A 86 0.45 8.99 5.13
CA CYS A 86 0.66 9.79 6.34
C CYS A 86 2.05 10.45 6.38
N GLY A 87 2.94 10.16 5.43
CA GLY A 87 4.29 10.74 5.37
C GLY A 87 5.25 10.16 6.41
N ILE A 88 5.09 8.89 6.79
CA ILE A 88 6.02 8.16 7.67
C ILE A 88 7.18 7.60 6.85
N HIS A 89 8.39 8.06 7.15
CA HIS A 89 9.62 7.66 6.44
C HIS A 89 10.37 6.55 7.18
N ASN A 90 10.24 6.52 8.51
CA ASN A 90 10.99 5.62 9.38
C ASN A 90 10.04 4.91 10.34
N ALA A 91 10.02 3.59 10.32
CA ALA A 91 9.26 2.78 11.26
C ALA A 91 9.81 1.34 11.35
N LEU A 92 9.67 0.76 12.55
CA LEU A 92 9.82 -0.68 12.75
C LEU A 92 8.43 -1.27 13.00
N ILE A 93 8.02 -2.22 12.16
CA ILE A 93 6.72 -2.88 12.20
C ILE A 93 6.91 -4.29 12.76
N GLU A 94 6.50 -4.50 14.00
CA GLU A 94 6.55 -5.81 14.65
C GLU A 94 5.26 -6.60 14.41
N LEU A 95 5.38 -7.87 14.04
CA LEU A 95 4.26 -8.82 13.89
C LEU A 95 4.53 -10.10 14.67
N ASP A 96 3.48 -10.65 15.28
CA ASP A 96 3.49 -11.95 15.95
C ASP A 96 3.19 -13.13 15.00
N GLY A 97 3.11 -12.87 13.70
CA GLY A 97 2.81 -13.87 12.68
C GLY A 97 3.15 -13.39 11.26
N PRO A 98 2.96 -14.27 10.25
CA PRO A 98 3.44 -14.07 8.89
C PRO A 98 2.61 -13.08 8.05
N GLU A 99 1.59 -12.46 8.61
CA GLU A 99 0.60 -11.68 7.85
C GLU A 99 0.15 -10.45 8.64
N VAL A 100 0.05 -9.32 7.94
CA VAL A 100 -0.52 -8.08 8.48
C VAL A 100 -2.03 -8.27 8.71
N PRO A 101 -2.61 -7.77 9.81
CA PRO A 101 -4.06 -7.86 10.03
C PRO A 101 -4.82 -7.06 8.97
N ILE A 102 -5.86 -7.66 8.38
CA ILE A 102 -6.63 -7.03 7.29
C ILE A 102 -7.54 -5.88 7.76
N LEU A 103 -7.91 -5.90 9.04
CA LEU A 103 -8.83 -4.94 9.65
C LEU A 103 -10.17 -4.86 8.87
N ASP A 104 -10.49 -3.71 8.28
CA ASP A 104 -11.71 -3.52 7.48
C ASP A 104 -11.46 -3.68 5.97
N GLY A 105 -10.27 -4.11 5.55
CA GLY A 105 -9.87 -4.26 4.15
C GLY A 105 -9.38 -2.97 3.49
N SER A 106 -9.33 -1.85 4.21
CA SER A 106 -8.82 -0.56 3.73
C SER A 106 -7.61 -0.09 4.54
N SER A 107 -7.07 1.08 4.19
CA SER A 107 -6.02 1.75 4.96
C SER A 107 -6.55 2.63 6.10
N ALA A 108 -7.86 2.89 6.17
CA ALA A 108 -8.45 3.89 7.06
C ALA A 108 -8.17 3.60 8.55
N PRO A 109 -8.28 2.36 9.06
CA PRO A 109 -7.93 2.07 10.45
C PRO A 109 -6.46 2.39 10.77
N PHE A 110 -5.53 2.09 9.86
CA PHE A 110 -4.11 2.41 10.01
C PHE A 110 -3.88 3.93 10.02
N VAL A 111 -4.42 4.63 9.03
CA VAL A 111 -4.32 6.09 8.89
C VAL A 111 -4.85 6.80 10.13
N ARG A 112 -6.06 6.43 10.59
CA ARG A 112 -6.68 7.01 11.78
C ARG A 112 -5.76 6.92 12.98
N ALA A 113 -5.24 5.73 13.26
CA ALA A 113 -4.44 5.51 14.44
C ALA A 113 -3.05 6.18 14.35
N ILE A 114 -2.43 6.21 13.16
CA ILE A 114 -1.17 6.94 12.91
C ILE A 114 -1.37 8.45 13.16
N LEU A 115 -2.38 9.06 12.55
CA LEU A 115 -2.62 10.49 12.66
C LEU A 115 -3.03 10.91 14.08
N LEU A 116 -3.85 10.09 14.77
CA LEU A 116 -4.21 10.34 16.18
C LEU A 116 -3.02 10.24 17.14
N LYS A 117 -2.06 9.32 16.89
CA LYS A 117 -0.82 9.24 17.68
C LYS A 117 0.12 10.40 17.38
N GLY A 118 0.06 10.92 16.16
CA GLY A 118 0.87 12.02 15.67
C GLY A 118 2.26 11.59 15.24
N LEU A 119 2.92 12.52 14.53
CA LEU A 119 4.22 12.33 13.91
C LEU A 119 5.29 13.15 14.65
N THR A 120 6.53 12.68 14.57
CA THR A 120 7.72 13.39 15.06
C THR A 120 8.65 13.66 13.88
N ALA A 121 8.98 14.93 13.66
CA ALA A 121 10.02 15.33 12.73
C ALA A 121 11.41 14.95 13.23
N GLN A 122 12.24 14.46 12.31
CA GLN A 122 13.61 14.06 12.55
C GLN A 122 14.54 15.02 11.83
N ASN A 123 15.70 15.32 12.43
CA ASN A 123 16.69 16.23 11.87
C ASN A 123 17.46 15.59 10.70
N ALA A 124 16.73 15.16 9.67
CA ALA A 124 17.21 14.58 8.43
C ALA A 124 16.31 15.04 7.28
N ARG A 125 16.90 15.24 6.10
CA ARG A 125 16.14 15.66 4.91
C ARG A 125 15.39 14.48 4.30
N VAL A 126 14.21 14.74 3.77
CA VAL A 126 13.50 13.74 2.96
C VAL A 126 14.22 13.66 1.63
N ARG A 127 14.50 12.45 1.16
CA ARG A 127 15.02 12.18 -0.17
C ARG A 127 13.91 11.50 -0.97
N ALA A 128 13.75 11.90 -2.23
CA ALA A 128 12.77 11.32 -3.15
C ALA A 128 13.48 10.78 -4.40
N ILE A 129 12.85 9.82 -5.06
CA ILE A 129 13.26 9.25 -6.33
C ILE A 129 12.59 10.07 -7.42
N GLU A 130 13.38 10.83 -8.18
CA GLU A 130 12.89 11.58 -9.34
C GLU A 130 13.04 10.72 -10.60
N VAL A 131 11.93 10.45 -11.29
CA VAL A 131 11.91 9.73 -12.56
C VAL A 131 12.39 10.66 -13.68
N LEU A 132 13.36 10.20 -14.47
CA LEU A 132 14.05 11.01 -15.48
C LEU A 132 13.66 10.66 -16.92
N LYS A 133 13.13 9.46 -17.15
CA LYS A 133 12.57 9.03 -18.44
C LYS A 133 11.47 7.98 -18.23
N PRO A 134 10.59 7.76 -19.22
CA PRO A 134 9.58 6.72 -19.15
C PRO A 134 10.18 5.33 -18.96
N ILE A 135 9.55 4.53 -18.08
CA ILE A 135 9.79 3.10 -17.88
C ILE A 135 8.43 2.41 -17.92
N ASP A 136 8.29 1.35 -18.71
CA ASP A 136 7.07 0.54 -18.75
C ASP A 136 7.35 -0.95 -18.70
N VAL A 137 6.38 -1.68 -18.17
CA VAL A 137 6.35 -3.14 -18.10
C VAL A 137 4.98 -3.63 -18.51
N ARG A 138 4.94 -4.82 -19.13
CA ARG A 138 3.71 -5.41 -19.67
C ARG A 138 3.65 -6.91 -19.40
N LYS A 139 2.46 -7.40 -19.04
CA LYS A 139 2.16 -8.83 -18.86
C LYS A 139 0.79 -9.13 -19.45
N GLY A 140 0.78 -9.70 -20.65
CA GLY A 140 -0.46 -9.87 -21.42
C GLY A 140 -1.07 -8.50 -21.76
N GLU A 141 -2.35 -8.31 -21.42
CA GLU A 141 -3.05 -7.04 -21.64
C GLU A 141 -2.75 -5.99 -20.58
N ALA A 142 -2.34 -6.41 -19.37
CA ALA A 142 -2.00 -5.51 -18.28
C ALA A 142 -0.64 -4.85 -18.48
N TRP A 143 -0.54 -3.56 -18.19
CA TRP A 143 0.71 -2.81 -18.24
C TRP A 143 0.76 -1.75 -17.13
N ALA A 144 1.97 -1.38 -16.74
CA ALA A 144 2.22 -0.30 -15.81
C ALA A 144 3.38 0.55 -16.32
N ARG A 145 3.33 1.86 -16.07
CA ARG A 145 4.33 2.84 -16.54
C ARG A 145 4.63 3.87 -15.46
N LEU A 146 5.89 4.31 -15.41
CA LEU A 146 6.34 5.49 -14.68
C LEU A 146 6.96 6.48 -15.65
N GLU A 147 6.57 7.75 -15.56
CA GLU A 147 7.07 8.85 -16.38
C GLU A 147 7.57 10.01 -15.53
N PRO A 148 8.44 10.89 -16.07
CA PRO A 148 8.90 12.08 -15.36
C PRO A 148 7.75 12.97 -14.91
N GLY A 149 7.83 13.47 -13.67
CA GLY A 149 6.80 14.31 -13.07
C GLY A 149 7.31 15.04 -11.84
N HIS A 150 6.73 16.20 -11.54
CA HIS A 150 7.15 17.04 -10.41
C HIS A 150 6.62 16.58 -9.05
N ASP A 151 5.47 15.89 -9.05
CA ASP A 151 4.82 15.31 -7.88
C ASP A 151 4.40 13.88 -8.25
N LEU A 152 3.96 13.08 -7.26
CA LEU A 152 3.33 11.79 -7.57
C LEU A 152 1.91 12.00 -8.09
N THR A 153 1.68 11.62 -9.33
CA THR A 153 0.34 11.54 -9.95
C THR A 153 0.08 10.11 -10.39
N MET A 154 -1.19 9.70 -10.37
CA MET A 154 -1.60 8.34 -10.67
C MET A 154 -2.83 8.34 -11.55
N ASP A 155 -2.74 7.62 -12.67
CA ASP A 155 -3.87 7.21 -13.49
C ASP A 155 -4.04 5.69 -13.34
N PHE A 156 -5.27 5.25 -13.10
CA PHE A 156 -5.57 3.83 -12.95
C PHE A 156 -6.83 3.45 -13.71
N HIS A 157 -6.72 2.38 -14.48
CA HIS A 157 -7.81 1.78 -15.23
C HIS A 157 -8.02 0.33 -14.77
N ILE A 158 -9.26 -0.02 -14.45
CA ILE A 158 -9.70 -1.39 -14.22
C ILE A 158 -10.82 -1.74 -15.19
N ASP A 159 -10.91 -3.02 -15.55
CA ASP A 159 -11.94 -3.55 -16.44
C ASP A 159 -12.22 -4.99 -16.01
N PHE A 160 -13.30 -5.13 -15.23
CA PHE A 160 -13.83 -6.37 -14.67
C PHE A 160 -15.15 -6.75 -15.34
N GLU A 161 -15.37 -8.05 -15.51
CA GLU A 161 -16.58 -8.61 -16.14
C GLU A 161 -17.86 -8.37 -15.32
N ASP A 162 -17.78 -8.46 -13.99
CA ASP A 162 -18.91 -8.22 -13.09
C ASP A 162 -19.36 -6.76 -13.18
N ALA A 163 -20.60 -6.55 -13.64
CA ALA A 163 -21.18 -5.23 -13.85
C ALA A 163 -21.21 -4.35 -12.58
N ALA A 164 -21.19 -4.95 -11.39
CA ALA A 164 -21.05 -4.24 -10.11
C ALA A 164 -19.71 -3.49 -9.95
N ILE A 165 -18.67 -3.94 -10.67
CA ILE A 165 -17.36 -3.27 -10.74
C ILE A 165 -17.23 -2.59 -12.11
N GLY A 166 -17.35 -3.38 -13.19
CA GLY A 166 -17.28 -2.92 -14.57
C GLY A 166 -15.93 -2.30 -14.93
N VAL A 167 -16.00 -1.32 -15.84
CA VAL A 167 -14.85 -0.53 -16.30
C VAL A 167 -14.82 0.78 -15.53
N GLN A 168 -13.68 1.10 -14.92
CA GLN A 168 -13.51 2.32 -14.15
C GLN A 168 -12.14 2.94 -14.43
N ASP A 169 -12.15 4.27 -14.53
CA ASP A 169 -10.96 5.10 -14.70
C ASP A 169 -10.88 6.12 -13.56
N LYS A 170 -9.68 6.31 -13.01
CA LYS A 170 -9.45 7.35 -12.00
C LYS A 170 -8.07 7.98 -12.15
N SER A 171 -8.05 9.30 -12.09
CA SER A 171 -6.83 10.11 -12.06
C SER A 171 -6.76 10.88 -10.74
N LEU A 172 -5.61 10.85 -10.07
CA LEU A 172 -5.39 11.57 -8.82
C LEU A 172 -3.97 12.08 -8.69
N ARG A 173 -3.84 13.28 -8.13
CA ARG A 173 -2.56 13.79 -7.62
C ARG A 173 -2.42 13.45 -6.14
N LEU A 174 -1.36 12.75 -5.76
CA LEU A 174 -1.11 12.31 -4.38
C LEU A 174 -0.35 13.36 -3.56
N ALA A 175 -1.02 14.49 -3.30
CA ALA A 175 -0.51 15.62 -2.56
C ALA A 175 -1.59 16.22 -1.64
N ASN A 176 -1.17 17.01 -0.64
CA ASN A 176 -2.07 17.77 0.23
C ASN A 176 -3.19 16.89 0.84
N GLY A 177 -2.85 15.78 1.47
CA GLY A 177 -3.83 14.89 2.13
C GLY A 177 -4.78 14.12 1.20
N SER A 178 -4.59 14.14 -0.12
CA SER A 178 -5.52 13.48 -1.05
C SER A 178 -5.67 11.97 -0.83
N PHE A 179 -4.62 11.26 -0.45
CA PHE A 179 -4.74 9.84 -0.08
C PHE A 179 -5.73 9.63 1.08
N VAL A 180 -5.66 10.47 2.11
CA VAL A 180 -6.52 10.39 3.30
C VAL A 180 -7.98 10.69 2.94
N ARG A 181 -8.23 11.69 2.08
CA ARG A 181 -9.58 12.07 1.65
C ARG A 181 -10.21 11.10 0.66
N GLU A 182 -9.41 10.61 -0.29
CA GLU A 182 -9.93 10.00 -1.51
C GLU A 182 -9.74 8.48 -1.56
N LEU A 183 -8.71 7.93 -0.90
CA LEU A 183 -8.32 6.54 -1.11
C LEU A 183 -8.37 5.70 0.16
N CYS A 184 -8.06 6.27 1.34
CA CYS A 184 -7.71 5.45 2.49
C CYS A 184 -8.83 4.53 2.98
N ASP A 185 -10.10 4.88 2.78
CA ASP A 185 -11.25 4.10 3.20
C ASP A 185 -11.78 3.14 2.12
N SER A 186 -11.12 3.05 0.96
CA SER A 186 -11.51 2.13 -0.11
C SER A 186 -11.07 0.71 0.22
N ARG A 187 -12.04 -0.18 0.46
CA ARG A 187 -11.79 -1.56 0.88
C ARG A 187 -11.37 -2.45 -0.27
N THR A 188 -10.65 -3.51 0.05
CA THR A 188 -10.35 -4.57 -0.88
C THR A 188 -11.63 -5.21 -1.39
N PHE A 189 -11.58 -5.79 -2.58
CA PHE A 189 -12.74 -6.31 -3.26
C PHE A 189 -12.43 -7.61 -3.99
N CYS A 190 -13.45 -8.45 -4.13
CA CYS A 190 -13.32 -9.73 -4.80
C CYS A 190 -14.65 -10.18 -5.43
N ARG A 191 -14.54 -10.98 -6.48
CA ARG A 191 -15.69 -11.69 -7.06
C ARG A 191 -16.06 -12.84 -6.13
N LYS A 192 -17.35 -13.13 -5.97
CA LYS A 192 -17.82 -14.28 -5.19
C LYS A 192 -17.22 -15.60 -5.68
N ALA A 193 -17.11 -15.76 -7.00
CA ALA A 193 -16.47 -16.92 -7.62
C ALA A 193 -14.98 -17.07 -7.21
N ASP A 194 -14.24 -15.96 -7.12
CA ASP A 194 -12.84 -15.98 -6.68
C ASP A 194 -12.73 -16.34 -5.21
N VAL A 195 -13.64 -15.85 -4.37
CA VAL A 195 -13.73 -16.22 -2.94
C VAL A 195 -13.96 -17.72 -2.79
N ASP A 196 -14.94 -18.27 -3.50
CA ASP A 196 -15.27 -19.70 -3.45
C ASP A 196 -14.10 -20.56 -3.90
N TYR A 197 -13.43 -20.16 -4.99
CA TYR A 197 -12.22 -20.81 -5.46
C TYR A 197 -11.08 -20.74 -4.43
N MET A 198 -10.83 -19.56 -3.84
CA MET A 198 -9.79 -19.39 -2.81
C MET A 198 -10.07 -20.24 -1.58
N HIS A 199 -11.31 -20.25 -1.07
CA HIS A 199 -11.71 -21.05 0.09
C HIS A 199 -11.55 -22.55 -0.18
N ALA A 200 -11.95 -23.02 -1.37
CA ALA A 200 -11.76 -24.41 -1.78
C ALA A 200 -10.28 -24.83 -1.85
N ASN A 201 -9.37 -23.86 -1.98
CA ASN A 201 -7.92 -24.07 -2.01
C ASN A 201 -7.21 -23.63 -0.70
N GLY A 202 -7.97 -23.38 0.38
CA GLY A 202 -7.40 -23.04 1.69
C GLY A 202 -6.81 -21.63 1.78
N LEU A 203 -7.26 -20.71 0.93
CA LEU A 203 -6.84 -19.30 0.86
C LEU A 203 -8.01 -18.39 1.28
N ALA A 204 -7.73 -17.10 1.55
CA ALA A 204 -8.72 -16.09 1.95
C ALA A 204 -9.58 -16.48 3.17
N LEU A 205 -9.03 -17.27 4.09
CA LEU A 205 -9.76 -17.86 5.23
C LEU A 205 -10.21 -16.83 6.28
N GLY A 206 -9.61 -15.64 6.29
CA GLY A 206 -10.00 -14.52 7.15
C GLY A 206 -10.91 -13.50 6.47
N GLY A 207 -11.25 -13.71 5.20
CA GLY A 207 -12.14 -12.83 4.44
C GLY A 207 -13.59 -12.89 4.95
N THR A 208 -14.20 -11.74 5.13
CA THR A 208 -15.61 -11.56 5.50
C THR A 208 -16.21 -10.40 4.71
N LEU A 209 -17.54 -10.30 4.69
CA LEU A 209 -18.22 -9.16 4.06
C LEU A 209 -17.94 -7.81 4.76
N GLU A 210 -17.39 -7.85 5.98
CA GLU A 210 -17.02 -6.67 6.77
C GLU A 210 -15.61 -6.16 6.44
N ASN A 211 -14.76 -7.02 5.87
CA ASN A 211 -13.36 -6.68 5.54
C ASN A 211 -13.01 -6.79 4.05
N ALA A 212 -14.01 -7.05 3.21
CA ALA A 212 -13.90 -7.00 1.75
C ALA A 212 -15.26 -6.67 1.13
N VAL A 213 -15.24 -5.95 0.01
CA VAL A 213 -16.39 -5.80 -0.88
C VAL A 213 -16.49 -7.06 -1.75
N VAL A 214 -17.56 -7.84 -1.58
CA VAL A 214 -17.81 -9.03 -2.39
C VAL A 214 -18.90 -8.72 -3.41
N VAL A 215 -18.64 -9.04 -4.68
CA VAL A 215 -19.59 -8.83 -5.79
C VAL A 215 -19.96 -10.16 -6.46
N GLU A 216 -21.17 -10.23 -7.00
CA GLU A 216 -21.65 -11.33 -7.83
C GLU A 216 -22.48 -10.77 -9.00
N GLY A 217 -21.88 -10.71 -10.19
CA GLY A 217 -22.54 -10.13 -11.36
C GLY A 217 -22.79 -8.64 -11.21
N ASP A 218 -24.06 -8.24 -11.12
CA ASP A 218 -24.48 -6.85 -10.91
C ASP A 218 -24.76 -6.50 -9.44
N GLN A 219 -24.61 -7.47 -8.53
CA GLN A 219 -24.92 -7.30 -7.11
C GLN A 219 -23.66 -7.08 -6.27
N ILE A 220 -23.78 -6.18 -5.28
CA ILE A 220 -22.82 -6.02 -4.19
C ILE A 220 -23.39 -6.76 -2.98
N LEU A 221 -22.70 -7.81 -2.54
CA LEU A 221 -23.13 -8.67 -1.43
C LEU A 221 -22.75 -8.08 -0.06
N SER A 222 -21.72 -7.24 -0.01
CA SER A 222 -21.26 -6.64 1.24
C SER A 222 -22.29 -5.66 1.81
N PRO A 223 -22.61 -5.75 3.11
CA PRO A 223 -23.52 -4.82 3.78
C PRO A 223 -23.11 -3.35 3.57
N GLY A 224 -24.10 -2.49 3.35
CA GLY A 224 -23.88 -1.07 3.10
C GLY A 224 -23.40 -0.72 1.68
N GLY A 225 -23.14 -1.70 0.82
CA GLY A 225 -22.69 -1.47 -0.55
C GLY A 225 -21.27 -0.91 -0.62
N LEU A 226 -20.99 -0.10 -1.64
CA LEU A 226 -19.71 0.59 -1.78
C LEU A 226 -19.68 1.90 -0.96
N ARG A 227 -18.53 2.22 -0.38
CA ARG A 227 -18.26 3.53 0.27
C ARG A 227 -18.14 4.66 -0.76
N HIS A 228 -17.65 4.31 -1.96
CA HIS A 228 -17.55 5.20 -3.12
C HIS A 228 -18.07 4.46 -4.35
N VAL A 229 -18.73 5.15 -5.28
CA VAL A 229 -19.19 4.52 -6.53
C VAL A 229 -18.03 3.87 -7.31
N ASP A 230 -16.84 4.44 -7.19
CA ASP A 230 -15.58 4.00 -7.78
C ASP A 230 -14.62 3.39 -6.72
N GLU A 231 -15.14 2.80 -5.64
CA GLU A 231 -14.34 2.15 -4.58
C GLU A 231 -13.33 1.11 -5.12
N PRO A 232 -13.67 0.25 -6.12
CA PRO A 232 -12.72 -0.72 -6.66
C PRO A 232 -11.46 -0.10 -7.29
N VAL A 233 -11.60 0.91 -8.16
CA VAL A 233 -10.43 1.56 -8.76
C VAL A 233 -9.65 2.38 -7.73
N ARG A 234 -10.32 3.01 -6.76
CA ARG A 234 -9.67 3.68 -5.63
C ARG A 234 -8.84 2.71 -4.79
N HIS A 235 -9.35 1.51 -4.55
CA HIS A 235 -8.58 0.48 -3.84
C HIS A 235 -7.34 0.05 -4.63
N LYS A 236 -7.43 -0.10 -5.96
CA LYS A 236 -6.24 -0.38 -6.79
C LYS A 236 -5.21 0.75 -6.76
N MET A 237 -5.64 2.00 -6.65
CA MET A 237 -4.72 3.13 -6.43
C MET A 237 -4.09 3.10 -5.03
N LEU A 238 -4.84 2.69 -4.00
CA LEU A 238 -4.31 2.46 -2.65
C LEU A 238 -3.24 1.37 -2.67
N ASP A 239 -3.53 0.21 -3.27
CA ASP A 239 -2.59 -0.90 -3.44
C ASP A 239 -1.30 -0.43 -4.13
N ALA A 240 -1.44 0.24 -5.28
CA ALA A 240 -0.30 0.72 -6.04
C ALA A 240 0.52 1.76 -5.29
N LEU A 241 -0.08 2.64 -4.48
CA LEU A 241 0.70 3.54 -3.61
C LEU A 241 1.52 2.75 -2.59
N GLY A 242 0.93 1.73 -1.97
CA GLY A 242 1.62 0.85 -1.02
C GLY A 242 2.80 0.13 -1.66
N ASP A 243 2.59 -0.44 -2.85
CA ASP A 243 3.62 -1.14 -3.61
C ASP A 243 4.73 -0.21 -4.08
N LEU A 244 4.39 0.98 -4.60
CA LEU A 244 5.37 1.99 -5.01
C LEU A 244 6.21 2.48 -3.84
N TYR A 245 5.66 2.48 -2.61
CA TYR A 245 6.42 2.89 -1.43
C TYR A 245 7.52 1.90 -1.04
N LEU A 246 7.47 0.66 -1.55
CA LEU A 246 8.58 -0.30 -1.46
C LEU A 246 9.79 0.12 -2.31
N ALA A 247 9.70 1.20 -3.10
CA ALA A 247 10.89 1.84 -3.67
C ALA A 247 11.87 2.34 -2.58
N GLY A 248 11.41 2.49 -1.33
CA GLY A 248 12.21 2.90 -0.18
C GLY A 248 12.32 4.41 0.02
N ALA A 249 11.74 5.18 -0.89
CA ALA A 249 11.60 6.63 -0.80
C ALA A 249 10.38 7.08 -1.64
N PRO A 250 9.80 8.26 -1.35
CA PRO A 250 8.75 8.85 -2.19
C PRO A 250 9.19 9.01 -3.65
N ILE A 251 8.29 8.78 -4.59
CA ILE A 251 8.54 8.93 -6.03
C ILE A 251 8.00 10.28 -6.52
N LEU A 252 8.77 10.99 -7.34
CA LEU A 252 8.34 12.13 -8.14
C LEU A 252 8.21 11.66 -9.59
N GLY A 253 6.97 11.55 -10.06
CA GLY A 253 6.66 10.93 -11.33
C GLY A 253 5.16 10.75 -11.57
N HIS A 254 4.83 10.39 -12.79
CA HIS A 254 3.47 10.01 -13.18
C HIS A 254 3.41 8.49 -13.31
N TYR A 255 2.57 7.84 -12.50
CA TYR A 255 2.30 6.41 -12.60
C TYR A 255 1.01 6.17 -13.36
N THR A 256 1.04 5.24 -14.31
CA THR A 256 -0.16 4.74 -14.97
C THR A 256 -0.26 3.23 -14.78
N GLY A 257 -1.40 2.75 -14.28
CA GLY A 257 -1.70 1.33 -14.13
C GLY A 257 -2.92 0.94 -14.97
N PHE A 258 -2.75 0.06 -15.95
CA PHE A 258 -3.85 -0.47 -16.75
C PHE A 258 -4.01 -1.96 -16.45
N ARG A 259 -5.10 -2.31 -15.75
CA ARG A 259 -5.31 -3.67 -15.19
C ARG A 259 -4.10 -4.16 -14.37
N ALA A 260 -3.35 -3.23 -13.79
CA ALA A 260 -2.13 -3.54 -13.04
C ALA A 260 -2.47 -4.16 -11.68
N GLY A 261 -1.63 -5.09 -11.23
CA GLY A 261 -1.67 -5.66 -9.89
C GLY A 261 -0.27 -5.65 -9.26
N HIS A 262 -0.16 -6.16 -8.03
CA HIS A 262 1.06 -6.10 -7.21
C HIS A 262 2.33 -6.56 -7.94
N ALA A 263 2.28 -7.72 -8.60
CA ALA A 263 3.43 -8.26 -9.32
C ALA A 263 3.92 -7.30 -10.42
N LEU A 264 3.01 -6.69 -11.18
CA LEU A 264 3.34 -5.78 -12.27
C LEU A 264 3.90 -4.44 -11.75
N THR A 265 3.36 -3.93 -10.64
CA THR A 265 3.92 -2.74 -9.97
C THR A 265 5.32 -3.02 -9.41
N ASN A 266 5.57 -4.23 -8.88
CA ASN A 266 6.91 -4.63 -8.46
C ASN A 266 7.86 -4.79 -9.66
N ASP A 267 7.41 -5.40 -10.76
CA ASP A 267 8.19 -5.49 -12.01
C ASP A 267 8.59 -4.10 -12.52
N LEU A 268 7.69 -3.11 -12.39
CA LEU A 268 7.97 -1.72 -12.76
C LEU A 268 9.08 -1.11 -11.90
N LEU A 269 9.05 -1.32 -10.58
CA LEU A 269 10.14 -0.88 -9.69
C LEU A 269 11.46 -1.59 -10.03
N ARG A 270 11.42 -2.91 -10.28
CA ARG A 270 12.60 -3.67 -10.73
C ARG A 270 13.18 -3.09 -12.01
N ALA A 271 12.33 -2.76 -12.99
CA ALA A 271 12.75 -2.14 -14.24
C ALA A 271 13.35 -0.73 -14.04
N LEU A 272 12.73 0.10 -13.17
CA LEU A 272 13.24 1.42 -12.81
C LEU A 272 14.64 1.33 -12.20
N PHE A 273 14.85 0.44 -11.23
CA PHE A 273 16.13 0.33 -10.53
C PHE A 273 17.19 -0.46 -11.31
N ALA A 274 16.80 -1.23 -12.33
CA ALA A 274 17.73 -1.86 -13.27
C ALA A 274 18.38 -0.85 -14.24
N ASP A 275 17.80 0.34 -14.40
CA ASP A 275 18.30 1.41 -15.26
C ASP A 275 18.71 2.65 -14.43
N PRO A 276 19.98 2.78 -14.04
CA PRO A 276 20.46 3.93 -13.26
C PRO A 276 20.30 5.29 -13.96
N ALA A 277 20.08 5.33 -15.28
CA ALA A 277 19.80 6.58 -16.00
C ALA A 277 18.31 6.97 -15.94
N ALA A 278 17.43 6.10 -15.42
CA ALA A 278 16.00 6.33 -15.33
C ALA A 278 15.56 7.11 -14.10
N PHE A 279 16.43 7.23 -13.09
CA PHE A 279 16.10 7.94 -11.86
C PHE A 279 17.32 8.63 -11.23
N ARG A 280 17.05 9.55 -10.31
CA ARG A 280 18.05 10.05 -9.36
C ARG A 280 17.42 10.30 -7.99
N MET A 281 18.24 10.26 -6.96
CA MET A 281 17.83 10.72 -5.63
C MET A 281 17.95 12.25 -5.54
N VAL A 282 16.90 12.90 -5.07
CA VAL A 282 16.87 14.35 -4.80
C VAL A 282 16.49 14.63 -3.37
N GLU A 283 17.12 15.64 -2.76
CA GLU A 283 16.68 16.16 -1.47
C GLU A 283 15.44 17.05 -1.66
N CYS A 284 14.43 16.85 -0.81
CA CYS A 284 13.22 17.64 -0.83
C CYS A 284 13.35 18.88 0.05
N ASP A 285 13.14 20.05 -0.55
CA ASP A 285 12.85 21.29 0.18
C ASP A 285 11.45 21.24 0.84
N ALA A 286 11.13 22.25 1.63
CA ALA A 286 9.84 22.30 2.33
C ALA A 286 8.63 22.28 1.38
N GLY A 287 8.74 22.92 0.21
CA GLY A 287 7.69 22.95 -0.79
C GLY A 287 7.47 21.58 -1.44
N LYS A 288 8.55 20.85 -1.75
CA LYS A 288 8.45 19.46 -2.23
C LYS A 288 7.85 18.55 -1.18
N VAL A 289 8.32 18.62 0.08
CA VAL A 289 7.77 17.81 1.17
C VAL A 289 6.27 18.04 1.36
N ALA A 290 5.79 19.28 1.22
CA ALA A 290 4.37 19.58 1.31
C ALA A 290 3.53 18.94 0.19
N ARG A 291 4.13 18.62 -0.95
CA ARG A 291 3.46 18.01 -2.12
C ARG A 291 3.68 16.50 -2.25
N LEU A 292 4.51 15.90 -1.41
CA LEU A 292 4.63 14.44 -1.34
C LEU A 292 3.36 13.81 -0.75
N PRO A 293 3.13 12.51 -0.99
CA PRO A 293 2.16 11.75 -0.21
C PRO A 293 2.38 11.97 1.30
N GLY A 294 1.30 12.21 2.03
CA GLY A 294 1.34 12.57 3.46
C GLY A 294 1.61 14.04 3.79
N GLY A 295 2.07 14.84 2.82
CA GLY A 295 2.11 16.30 2.95
C GLY A 295 0.71 16.85 3.21
N GLY A 296 0.52 17.54 4.34
CA GLY A 296 -0.76 18.15 4.72
C GLY A 296 -1.82 17.18 5.25
N ALA A 297 -1.52 15.89 5.40
CA ALA A 297 -2.47 14.90 5.90
C ALA A 297 -2.93 15.22 7.33
N HIS A 298 -4.24 15.29 7.54
CA HIS A 298 -4.83 15.54 8.86
C HIS A 298 -6.02 14.62 9.14
N VAL A 299 -6.23 14.24 10.41
CA VAL A 299 -7.31 13.30 10.79
C VAL A 299 -8.71 13.79 10.41
N ASN A 300 -8.91 15.10 10.37
CA ASN A 300 -10.18 15.74 9.97
C ASN A 300 -10.47 15.61 8.46
N GLU A 301 -9.51 15.16 7.67
CA GLU A 301 -9.67 14.90 6.25
C GLU A 301 -10.19 13.48 5.98
N MET A 302 -10.21 12.61 6.99
CA MET A 302 -10.73 11.26 6.83
C MET A 302 -12.24 11.31 6.54
N PRO A 303 -12.72 10.56 5.53
CA PRO A 303 -14.14 10.38 5.31
C PRO A 303 -14.85 9.87 6.57
N ALA A 304 -16.08 10.33 6.79
CA ALA A 304 -16.97 9.64 7.70
C ALA A 304 -17.22 8.25 7.11
N VAL A 305 -16.85 7.21 7.86
CA VAL A 305 -17.14 5.84 7.41
C VAL A 305 -18.66 5.69 7.40
N ALA A 306 -19.21 5.45 6.22
CA ALA A 306 -20.65 5.23 6.01
C ALA A 306 -21.13 3.94 6.67
#